data_AF-A0A1Z3HLI4-F1
#
_entry.id   AF-A0A1Z3HLI4-F1
#
_cell.length_a   1.000
_cell.length_b   1.000
_cell.length_c   1.000
_cell.angle_alpha   90.00
_cell.angle_beta   90.00
_cell.angle_gamma   90.00
#
_symmetry.space_group_name_H-M   'P 1'
#
loop_
_entity.id
_entity.type
_entity.pdbx_description
1 polymer ?
#
loop_
_entity_poly.entity_id
_entity_poly.type
_entity_poly.pdbx_seq_one_letter_code
_entity_poly.pdbx_strand_id
1 'polypeptide(L)'
;MSSVHHVLIDFSEAGLGYDRDQLEEFLLTIADELQAGELASEAHLARETDMPDAAKPGATAFLMGILTAEINRENLRKVVDFFGSQFYGKTLTLSGDIDGMTYSIEYRNKQELDQAAETIERLANLRLKILDRQATSDQASSH
;
A
#
# COMPACT_ATOMS: atom_id res chain seq x y z
N MET A 1 1.73 -11.15 -16.78
CA MET A 1 1.93 -11.29 -15.33
C MET A 1 1.49 -9.98 -14.71
N SER A 2 0.49 -10.00 -13.82
CA SER A 2 0.04 -8.80 -13.12
C SER A 2 1.19 -8.34 -12.21
N SER A 3 1.54 -7.05 -12.25
CA SER A 3 2.60 -6.50 -11.40
C SER A 3 2.19 -6.64 -9.93
N VAL A 4 3.12 -7.11 -9.11
CA VAL A 4 2.99 -7.14 -7.66
C VAL A 4 3.53 -5.81 -7.13
N HIS A 5 2.83 -5.24 -6.17
CA HIS A 5 3.18 -3.97 -5.55
C HIS A 5 3.48 -4.19 -4.08
N HIS A 6 4.56 -3.57 -3.61
CA HIS A 6 4.92 -3.57 -2.19
C HIS A 6 4.10 -2.48 -1.50
N VAL A 7 3.32 -2.88 -0.50
CA VAL A 7 2.33 -2.02 0.15
C VAL A 7 2.54 -2.06 1.65
N LEU A 8 2.60 -0.89 2.27
CA LEU A 8 2.61 -0.71 3.70
C LEU A 8 1.21 -0.35 4.20
N ILE A 9 0.75 -1.06 5.22
CA ILE A 9 -0.55 -0.87 5.86
C ILE A 9 -0.28 -0.51 7.32
N ASP A 10 -0.59 0.72 7.70
CA ASP A 10 -0.33 1.27 9.02
C ASP A 10 -1.62 1.35 9.85
N PHE A 11 -1.57 0.70 11.02
CA PHE A 11 -2.64 0.56 12.01
C PHE A 11 -2.44 1.46 13.24
N SER A 12 -1.37 2.26 13.30
CA SER A 12 -1.03 3.09 14.46
C SER A 12 -2.16 4.05 14.85
N GLU A 13 -2.87 4.61 13.86
CA GLU A 13 -3.99 5.55 14.02
C GLU A 13 -5.36 4.85 14.07
N ALA A 14 -5.41 3.50 14.01
CA ALA A 14 -6.67 2.75 13.97
C ALA A 14 -7.39 2.74 15.33
N GLY A 15 -6.74 3.17 16.41
CA GLY A 15 -7.34 3.24 17.74
C GLY A 15 -7.92 1.90 18.20
N LEU A 16 -7.16 0.82 18.00
CA LEU A 16 -7.59 -0.56 18.30
C LEU A 16 -7.62 -0.85 19.81
N GLY A 17 -6.96 -0.01 20.62
CA GLY A 17 -6.90 -0.18 22.08
C GLY A 17 -5.97 -1.31 22.54
N TYR A 18 -5.13 -1.82 21.64
CA TYR A 18 -4.10 -2.81 21.94
C TYR A 18 -2.87 -2.14 22.54
N ASP A 19 -2.23 -2.83 23.48
CA ASP A 19 -0.84 -2.55 23.83
C ASP A 19 0.10 -3.07 22.72
N ARG A 20 1.41 -2.91 22.93
CA ARG A 20 2.43 -3.29 21.94
C ARG A 20 2.38 -4.78 21.58
N ASP A 21 2.36 -5.65 22.58
CA ASP A 21 2.50 -7.10 22.37
C ASP A 21 1.21 -7.64 21.74
N GLN A 22 0.05 -7.12 22.19
CA GLN A 22 -1.25 -7.41 21.59
C GLN A 22 -1.34 -6.95 20.14
N LEU A 23 -0.83 -5.76 19.82
CA LEU A 23 -0.83 -5.25 18.45
C LEU A 23 0.07 -6.11 17.55
N GLU A 24 1.21 -6.56 18.05
CA GLU A 24 2.12 -7.44 17.30
C GLU A 24 1.47 -8.80 16.99
N GLU A 25 0.91 -9.48 18.00
CA GLU A 25 0.19 -10.75 17.81
C GLU A 25 -1.01 -10.61 16.86
N PHE A 26 -1.75 -9.50 17.00
CA PHE A 26 -2.86 -9.18 16.13
C PHE A 26 -2.41 -9.04 14.67
N LEU A 27 -1.34 -8.28 14.43
CA LEU A 27 -0.85 -8.05 13.08
C LEU A 27 -0.22 -9.29 12.45
N LEU A 28 0.40 -10.17 13.25
CA LEU A 28 0.83 -11.49 12.78
C LEU A 28 -0.36 -12.32 12.28
N THR A 29 -1.47 -12.29 13.03
CA THR A 29 -2.71 -12.97 12.61
C THR A 29 -3.25 -12.40 11.29
N ILE A 30 -3.26 -11.07 11.15
CA ILE A 30 -3.69 -10.41 9.91
C ILE A 30 -2.77 -10.79 8.74
N ALA A 31 -1.46 -10.84 8.94
CA ALA A 31 -0.51 -11.24 7.89
C ALA A 31 -0.78 -12.68 7.41
N ASP A 32 -0.99 -13.61 8.36
CA ASP A 32 -1.35 -14.99 8.05
C ASP A 32 -2.68 -15.06 7.28
N GLU A 33 -3.69 -14.28 7.67
CA GLU A 33 -4.99 -14.23 6.99
C GLU A 33 -4.89 -13.68 5.55
N LEU A 34 -4.04 -12.66 5.32
CA LEU A 34 -3.78 -12.12 3.98
C LEU A 34 -3.16 -13.18 3.06
N GLN A 35 -2.21 -13.96 3.56
CA GLN A 35 -1.55 -15.02 2.79
C GLN A 35 -2.48 -16.22 2.57
N ALA A 36 -3.15 -16.70 3.62
CA ALA A 36 -4.06 -17.83 3.56
C ALA A 36 -5.28 -17.56 2.66
N GLY A 37 -5.74 -16.30 2.61
CA GLY A 37 -6.80 -15.84 1.72
C GLY A 37 -6.36 -15.60 0.27
N GLU A 38 -5.10 -15.87 -0.08
CA GLU A 38 -4.50 -15.55 -1.38
C GLU A 38 -4.65 -14.06 -1.76
N LEU A 39 -4.70 -13.18 -0.75
CA LEU A 39 -4.85 -11.74 -0.91
C LEU A 39 -3.50 -11.07 -1.17
N ALA A 40 -2.44 -11.57 -0.54
CA ALA A 40 -1.06 -11.15 -0.76
C ALA A 40 -0.17 -12.37 -1.03
N SER A 41 0.85 -12.20 -1.88
CA SER A 41 1.87 -13.25 -2.10
C SER A 41 2.80 -13.37 -0.89
N GLU A 42 3.12 -12.24 -0.28
CA GLU A 42 3.85 -12.14 0.99
C GLU A 42 3.17 -11.12 1.90
N ALA A 43 3.14 -11.38 3.21
CA ALA A 43 2.74 -10.40 4.20
C ALA A 43 3.50 -10.64 5.51
N HIS A 44 4.01 -9.57 6.13
CA HIS A 44 4.73 -9.65 7.41
C HIS A 44 4.77 -8.29 8.11
N LEU A 45 5.16 -8.30 9.39
CA LEU A 45 5.46 -7.08 10.14
C LEU A 45 6.59 -6.30 9.46
N ALA A 46 6.39 -5.01 9.23
CA ALA A 46 7.35 -4.19 8.51
C ALA A 46 8.70 -4.14 9.22
N ARG A 47 9.78 -4.28 8.44
CA ARG A 47 11.18 -4.14 8.86
C ARG A 47 11.76 -2.86 8.29
N GLU A 48 12.92 -2.44 8.81
CA GLU A 48 13.61 -1.26 8.28
C GLU A 48 13.92 -1.39 6.78
N THR A 49 14.19 -2.63 6.31
CA THR A 49 14.46 -2.94 4.90
C THR A 49 13.24 -2.83 3.99
N ASP A 50 12.03 -2.83 4.56
CA ASP A 50 10.77 -2.78 3.81
C ASP A 50 10.30 -1.34 3.58
N MET A 51 10.95 -0.37 4.23
CA MET A 51 10.61 1.04 4.05
C MET A 51 11.07 1.53 2.68
N PRO A 52 10.24 2.27 1.93
CA PRO A 52 10.67 2.84 0.66
C PRO A 52 11.84 3.81 0.90
N ASP A 53 12.85 3.83 0.01
CA ASP A 53 14.03 4.71 0.12
C ASP A 53 13.67 6.20 0.23
N ALA A 54 12.50 6.59 -0.26
CA ALA A 54 11.96 7.95 -0.16
C ALA A 54 11.29 8.26 1.20
N ALA A 55 11.20 7.30 2.11
CA ALA A 55 10.67 7.51 3.45
C ALA A 55 11.57 8.50 4.20
N LYS A 56 10.95 9.50 4.83
CA LYS A 56 11.68 10.56 5.54
C LYS A 56 12.59 9.95 6.62
N PRO A 57 13.82 10.47 6.82
CA PRO A 57 14.66 10.07 7.95
C PRO A 57 13.88 10.28 9.25
N GLY A 58 13.57 9.20 9.97
CA GLY A 58 12.70 9.20 11.16
C GLY A 58 11.42 8.36 11.04
N ALA A 59 11.02 7.95 9.83
CA ALA A 59 9.89 7.04 9.62
C ALA A 59 10.19 5.60 10.11
N THR A 60 11.47 5.22 10.21
CA THR A 60 11.92 3.91 10.70
C THR A 60 11.77 3.72 12.22
N ALA A 61 11.59 4.81 12.99
CA ALA A 61 11.53 4.73 14.45
C ALA A 61 10.21 4.13 14.99
N PHE A 62 9.20 3.96 14.15
CA PHE A 62 7.86 3.46 14.54
C PHE A 62 7.31 2.46 13.51
N LEU A 63 8.03 1.36 13.26
CA LEU A 63 7.51 0.22 12.49
C LEU A 63 6.40 -0.55 13.22
N MET A 64 6.22 -0.27 14.51
CA MET A 64 5.15 -0.86 15.32
C MET A 64 3.80 -0.46 14.75
N GLY A 65 2.94 -1.45 14.51
CA GLY A 65 1.64 -1.20 13.91
C GLY A 65 1.63 -1.21 12.39
N ILE A 66 2.74 -1.54 11.71
CA ILE A 66 2.83 -1.54 10.26
C ILE A 66 3.01 -2.96 9.73
N LEU A 67 2.14 -3.35 8.79
CA LEU A 67 2.32 -4.54 7.95
C LEU A 67 2.87 -4.13 6.59
N THR A 68 3.74 -4.96 6.04
CA THR A 68 4.03 -4.96 4.62
C THR A 68 3.32 -6.13 3.95
N ALA A 69 2.87 -5.92 2.71
CA ALA A 69 2.26 -6.94 1.89
C ALA A 69 2.61 -6.74 0.41
N GLU A 70 2.80 -7.85 -0.28
CA GLU A 70 2.95 -7.90 -1.72
C GLU A 70 1.61 -8.22 -2.38
N ILE A 71 1.00 -7.20 -2.99
CA ILE A 71 -0.37 -7.27 -3.50
C ILE A 71 -0.37 -6.99 -5.00
N ASN A 72 -1.01 -7.85 -5.78
CA ASN A 72 -1.27 -7.57 -7.19
C ASN A 72 -2.54 -6.72 -7.37
N ARG A 73 -2.68 -6.09 -8.54
CA ARG A 73 -3.83 -5.23 -8.84
C ARG A 73 -5.19 -5.93 -8.69
N GLU A 74 -5.28 -7.22 -9.02
CA GLU A 74 -6.52 -7.99 -8.94
C GLU A 74 -6.96 -8.23 -7.48
N ASN A 75 -6.00 -8.31 -6.57
CA ASN A 75 -6.23 -8.57 -5.15
C ASN A 75 -6.38 -7.30 -4.31
N LEU A 76 -5.96 -6.12 -4.81
CA LEU A 76 -6.09 -4.87 -4.07
C LEU A 76 -7.51 -4.64 -3.53
N ARG A 77 -8.53 -4.85 -4.39
CA ARG A 77 -9.95 -4.73 -4.00
C ARG A 77 -10.36 -5.74 -2.92
N LYS A 78 -9.82 -6.96 -2.95
CA LYS A 78 -10.13 -7.98 -1.95
C LYS A 78 -9.51 -7.65 -0.59
N VAL A 79 -8.29 -7.11 -0.60
CA VAL A 79 -7.62 -6.59 0.60
C VAL A 79 -8.43 -5.45 1.22
N VAL A 80 -8.96 -4.53 0.40
CA VAL A 80 -9.89 -3.47 0.86
C VAL A 80 -11.12 -4.07 1.52
N ASP A 81 -11.74 -5.06 0.89
CA ASP A 81 -12.97 -5.68 1.41
C ASP A 81 -12.72 -6.41 2.73
N PHE A 82 -11.59 -7.10 2.83
CA PHE A 82 -11.12 -7.72 4.06
C PHE A 82 -10.99 -6.67 5.17
N PHE A 83 -10.23 -5.60 4.96
CA PHE A 83 -10.02 -4.56 5.98
C PHE A 83 -11.29 -3.76 6.29
N GLY A 84 -12.10 -3.43 5.29
CA GLY A 84 -13.35 -2.70 5.48
C GLY A 84 -14.37 -3.47 6.34
N SER A 85 -14.38 -4.80 6.25
CA SER A 85 -15.25 -5.66 7.07
C SER A 85 -14.76 -5.76 8.53
N GLN A 86 -13.45 -5.80 8.72
CA GLN A 86 -12.80 -5.99 10.02
C GLN A 86 -12.70 -4.69 10.82
N PHE A 87 -12.47 -3.56 10.14
CA PHE A 87 -12.09 -2.28 10.74
C PHE A 87 -13.07 -1.16 10.42
N TYR A 88 -14.36 -1.48 10.23
CA TYR A 88 -15.36 -0.49 9.86
C TYR A 88 -15.35 0.74 10.80
N GLY A 89 -15.13 1.92 10.22
CA GLY A 89 -15.08 3.19 10.95
C GLY A 89 -13.75 3.51 11.63
N LYS A 90 -12.73 2.64 11.50
CA LYS A 90 -11.34 2.93 11.90
C LYS A 90 -10.56 3.49 10.73
N THR A 91 -9.62 4.40 11.01
CA THR A 91 -8.72 4.94 9.99
C THR A 91 -7.51 4.01 9.84
N LEU A 92 -7.20 3.62 8.61
CA LEU A 92 -5.97 2.93 8.24
C LEU A 92 -5.22 3.77 7.21
N THR A 93 -3.90 3.66 7.20
CA THR A 93 -3.07 4.32 6.18
C THR A 93 -2.47 3.29 5.24
N LEU A 94 -2.69 3.45 3.94
CA LEU A 94 -2.08 2.66 2.88
C LEU A 94 -1.00 3.48 2.18
N SER A 95 0.22 2.96 2.13
CA SER A 95 1.31 3.61 1.39
C SER A 95 2.11 2.62 0.55
N GLY A 96 2.79 3.12 -0.48
CA GLY A 96 3.54 2.28 -1.41
C GLY A 96 4.08 3.07 -2.60
N ASP A 97 4.65 2.35 -3.57
CA ASP A 97 5.10 2.90 -4.86
C ASP A 97 4.43 2.17 -6.02
N ILE A 98 3.93 2.95 -6.99
CA ILE A 98 3.45 2.44 -8.28
C ILE A 98 4.08 3.29 -9.38
N ASP A 99 4.77 2.63 -10.32
CA ASP A 99 5.41 3.27 -11.48
C ASP A 99 6.29 4.48 -11.09
N GLY A 100 7.01 4.35 -9.96
CA GLY A 100 7.87 5.38 -9.38
C GLY A 100 7.12 6.54 -8.71
N MET A 101 5.81 6.40 -8.49
CA MET A 101 4.98 7.34 -7.75
C MET A 101 4.67 6.77 -6.37
N THR A 102 5.24 7.41 -5.35
CA THR A 102 4.90 7.10 -3.96
C THR A 102 3.51 7.64 -3.61
N TYR A 103 2.71 6.86 -2.91
CA TYR A 103 1.42 7.29 -2.38
C TYR A 103 1.33 7.02 -0.86
N SER A 104 0.49 7.80 -0.19
CA SER A 104 0.08 7.57 1.20
C SER A 104 -1.36 8.07 1.34
N ILE A 105 -2.27 7.19 1.73
CA ILE A 105 -3.71 7.41 1.73
C ILE A 105 -4.28 6.93 3.06
N GLU A 106 -5.00 7.81 3.74
CA GLU A 106 -5.87 7.44 4.83
C GLU A 106 -7.24 7.00 4.28
N TYR A 107 -7.79 5.94 4.83
CA TYR A 107 -9.12 5.46 4.48
C TYR A 107 -9.83 4.88 5.70
N ARG A 108 -11.16 4.99 5.71
CA ARG A 108 -12.02 4.49 6.80
C ARG A 108 -13.05 3.48 6.35
N ASN A 109 -13.21 3.34 5.05
CA ASN A 109 -14.19 2.48 4.41
C ASN A 109 -13.76 2.17 2.97
N LYS A 110 -14.46 1.19 2.38
CA LYS A 110 -14.24 0.75 0.99
C LYS A 110 -14.33 1.89 -0.02
N GLN A 111 -15.30 2.79 0.13
CA GLN A 111 -15.55 3.86 -0.84
C GLN A 111 -14.37 4.84 -0.91
N GLU A 112 -13.83 5.24 0.24
CA GLU A 112 -12.64 6.11 0.31
C GLU A 112 -11.41 5.45 -0.31
N LEU A 113 -11.21 4.15 -0.05
CA LEU A 113 -10.06 3.44 -0.61
C LEU A 113 -10.20 3.18 -2.11
N ASP A 114 -11.39 2.78 -2.60
CA ASP A 114 -11.67 2.62 -4.03
C ASP A 114 -11.43 3.94 -4.78
N GLN A 115 -11.89 5.07 -4.24
CA GLN A 115 -11.68 6.39 -4.83
C GLN A 115 -10.18 6.77 -4.88
N ALA A 116 -9.43 6.41 -3.84
CA ALA A 116 -8.01 6.68 -3.78
C ALA A 116 -7.22 5.76 -4.72
N ALA A 117 -7.58 4.48 -4.83
CA ALA A 117 -6.99 3.53 -5.77
C ALA A 117 -7.23 3.97 -7.23
N GLU A 118 -8.45 4.36 -7.59
CA GLU A 118 -8.76 4.92 -8.92
C GLU A 118 -7.93 6.18 -9.21
N THR A 119 -7.74 7.03 -8.20
CA THR A 119 -6.92 8.24 -8.33
C THR A 119 -5.46 7.90 -8.58
N ILE A 120 -4.88 6.95 -7.82
CA ILE A 120 -3.50 6.48 -8.03
C ILE A 120 -3.35 5.91 -9.44
N GLU A 121 -4.22 4.99 -9.86
CA GLU A 121 -4.13 4.38 -11.18
C GLU A 121 -4.21 5.41 -12.30
N ARG A 122 -5.09 6.39 -12.16
CA ARG A 122 -5.21 7.49 -13.13
C ARG A 122 -3.94 8.32 -13.19
N LEU A 123 -3.34 8.66 -12.06
CA LEU A 123 -2.10 9.44 -12.00
C LEU A 123 -0.91 8.65 -12.59
N ALA A 124 -0.77 7.37 -12.25
CA ALA A 124 0.25 6.48 -12.81
C ALA A 124 0.14 6.38 -14.34
N ASN A 125 -1.06 6.12 -14.86
CA ASN A 125 -1.33 6.07 -16.30
C ASN A 125 -1.04 7.39 -17.02
N LEU A 126 -1.35 8.53 -16.39
CA LEU A 126 -1.04 9.85 -16.96
C LEU A 126 0.46 10.08 -17.06
N ARG A 127 1.23 9.69 -16.02
CA ARG A 127 2.68 9.81 -16.02
C ARG A 127 3.31 8.99 -17.15
N LEU A 128 2.90 7.73 -17.31
CA LEU A 128 3.39 6.87 -18.39
C LEU A 128 3.16 7.49 -19.78
N LYS A 129 1.97 8.08 -20.00
CA LYS A 129 1.64 8.79 -21.26
C LYS A 129 2.46 10.06 -21.49
N ILE A 130 2.95 10.71 -20.43
CA ILE A 130 3.83 11.89 -20.56
C ILE A 130 5.24 11.42 -20.93
N LEU A 131 5.75 10.40 -20.25
CA LEU A 131 7.07 9.83 -20.52
C LEU A 131 7.19 9.30 -21.95
N ASP A 132 6.17 8.57 -22.43
CA ASP A 132 6.12 8.05 -23.80
C ASP A 132 6.12 9.17 -24.86
N ARG A 133 5.41 10.28 -24.59
CA ARG A 133 5.41 11.46 -25.45
C ARG A 133 6.76 12.19 -25.48
N GLN A 134 7.47 12.25 -24.36
CA GLN A 134 8.80 12.89 -24.30
C GLN A 134 9.85 12.04 -25.02
N ALA A 135 9.80 10.71 -24.86
CA ALA A 135 10.72 9.80 -25.56
C ALA A 135 10.57 9.86 -27.09
N THR A 136 9.33 10.03 -27.58
CA THR A 136 9.05 10.14 -29.02
C THR A 136 9.42 11.53 -29.60
N SER A 137 9.32 12.62 -28.82
CA SER A 137 9.75 13.95 -29.26
C SER A 137 11.27 14.13 -29.34
N ASP A 138 12.03 13.46 -28.47
CA ASP A 138 13.50 13.54 -28.46
C ASP A 138 14.13 12.77 -29.63
N GLN A 139 13.51 11.66 -30.05
CA GLN A 139 13.94 10.90 -31.23
C GLN A 139 13.63 11.63 -32.55
N ALA A 140 12.54 12.41 -32.60
CA ALA A 140 12.17 13.19 -33.78
C ALA A 140 13.02 14.47 -33.96
N SER A 141 13.66 14.95 -32.89
CA SER A 141 14.49 16.17 -32.89
C SER A 141 15.99 15.90 -33.13
N SER A 142 16.37 14.63 -33.26
CA SER A 142 17.75 14.17 -33.46
C SER A 142 18.07 13.79 -34.91
N HIS A 143 17.20 14.13 -35.86
CA HIS A 143 17.33 13.82 -37.30
C HIS A 143 17.28 15.07 -38.18
#